data_AF-A0A938V4B2-F1
#
_entry.id   AF-A0A938V4B2-F1
#
_cell.length_a   1.000
_cell.length_b   1.000
_cell.length_c   1.000
_cell.angle_alpha   90.00
_cell.angle_beta   90.00
_cell.angle_gamma   90.00
#
_symmetry.space_group_name_H-M   'P 1'
#
loop_
_entity.id
_entity.type
_entity.pdbx_description
1 polymer ?
#
loop_
_entity_poly.entity_id
_entity_poly.type
_entity_poly.pdbx_seq_one_letter_code
_entity_poly.pdbx_strand_id
1 'polypeptide(L)'
;MASSIMEDIVGVGGQVWDSGTTVLLEETVIRDISPWKNDAGTGLQVADGARLEVRKSLVDQASQTGILALGVGTEVMVEDTVVQETLPAGPNKLGLGIQVQPGATAEVLRCEFKECSVSSVSVLGQGATASLSDCIIRDTAAKEPDAGTGRGIELQQEASLVADAVLVESNRFEGIGVADGSTADLSAMVVRSTIGGGPQQVGRGLSVFGGGQATVTESVIAGNRDSGVFVMGAGSAVSLGGVLVADTLPNEVNGGGAGLIMSEGATLDVSDSWIRGNSGGGVSTQDSKTVLLMERTVVEDSLATWESELGPEVFGRGIDASYGAWASVSGCLVQGNTEVGVYASGSGGTMDLAGSIVRDTLCHEAGLAGGGHGMGVVAMGGANTQVRYALIQHNDTAGAACHGQVTELGLGHVAILDTQGGMSWYDDVAGTEQKQAFGDGAYAAEGCRMVVAASLLASNRRTGLYFLQSPGQVVGNLIHSNDFYGLAMEECADQVEWEEKGNYIVGNASALPPDKAAQVTTSTGGMAVPPAPEMIEIPSGTGE
;
A
#
# COMPACT_ATOMS: atom_id res chain seq x y z
N MET A 1 12.85 -34.01 28.21
CA MET A 1 13.82 -35.01 27.69
C MET A 1 13.08 -35.76 26.62
N ALA A 2 13.62 -35.87 25.41
CA ALA A 2 12.97 -36.63 24.34
C ALA A 2 12.82 -38.10 24.75
N SER A 3 11.69 -38.71 24.42
CA SER A 3 11.42 -40.12 24.66
C SER A 3 12.11 -41.00 23.62
N SER A 4 12.28 -40.47 22.40
CA SER A 4 12.84 -41.17 21.23
C SER A 4 13.70 -40.22 20.39
N ILE A 5 14.81 -40.72 19.85
CA ILE A 5 15.72 -39.97 18.97
C ILE A 5 15.98 -40.80 17.71
N MET A 6 15.83 -40.17 16.54
CA MET A 6 16.19 -40.67 15.22
C MET A 6 17.19 -39.67 14.61
N GLU A 7 18.40 -40.14 14.29
CA GLU A 7 19.51 -39.29 13.80
C GLU A 7 20.27 -39.98 12.65
N ASP A 8 21.07 -39.21 11.91
CA ASP A 8 21.84 -39.65 10.74
C ASP A 8 20.98 -40.38 9.69
N ILE A 9 19.78 -39.85 9.44
CA ILE A 9 18.79 -40.47 8.57
C ILE A 9 19.16 -40.25 7.11
N VAL A 10 18.99 -41.27 6.28
CA VAL A 10 19.16 -41.16 4.83
C VAL A 10 17.81 -41.38 4.13
N GLY A 11 17.32 -40.38 3.42
CA GLY A 11 16.02 -40.40 2.74
C GLY A 11 14.91 -39.85 3.63
N VAL A 12 14.08 -40.71 4.22
CA VAL A 12 12.90 -40.28 4.98
C VAL A 12 12.94 -40.76 6.43
N GLY A 13 12.73 -39.84 7.38
CA GLY A 13 12.76 -40.17 8.81
C GLY A 13 11.59 -40.99 9.30
N GLY A 14 10.37 -40.66 8.84
CA GLY A 14 9.16 -41.45 9.07
C GLY A 14 8.22 -41.40 7.88
N GLN A 15 7.66 -42.55 7.51
CA GLN A 15 6.69 -42.67 6.43
C GLN A 15 5.39 -43.29 6.94
N VAL A 16 4.28 -42.64 6.64
CA VAL A 16 2.93 -43.11 6.96
C VAL A 16 2.11 -43.14 5.67
N TRP A 17 1.63 -44.32 5.31
CA TRP A 17 0.97 -44.59 4.03
C TRP A 17 -0.31 -45.38 4.25
N ASP A 18 -1.13 -45.41 3.21
CA ASP A 18 -2.41 -46.10 3.12
C ASP A 18 -3.52 -45.53 4.02
N SER A 19 -4.71 -45.47 3.44
CA SER A 19 -5.90 -45.00 4.13
C SER A 19 -6.19 -45.82 5.38
N GLY A 20 -6.46 -45.15 6.50
CA GLY A 20 -6.75 -45.79 7.78
C GLY A 20 -5.52 -46.12 8.62
N THR A 21 -4.30 -45.89 8.10
CA THR A 21 -3.10 -45.89 8.93
C THR A 21 -3.05 -44.62 9.77
N THR A 22 -2.77 -44.77 11.06
CA THR A 22 -2.57 -43.64 11.98
C THR A 22 -1.30 -43.85 12.78
N VAL A 23 -0.45 -42.82 12.82
CA VAL A 23 0.78 -42.80 13.63
C VAL A 23 0.75 -41.61 14.56
N LEU A 24 1.15 -41.83 15.81
CA LEU A 24 1.39 -40.80 16.81
C LEU A 24 2.88 -40.77 17.15
N LEU A 25 3.50 -39.60 16.99
CA LEU A 25 4.85 -39.28 17.46
C LEU A 25 4.73 -38.26 18.60
N GLU A 26 5.22 -38.61 19.77
CA GLU A 26 5.23 -37.72 20.93
C GLU A 26 6.64 -37.66 21.53
N GLU A 27 7.11 -36.44 21.85
CA GLU A 27 8.42 -36.22 22.47
C GLU A 27 9.58 -36.85 21.66
N THR A 28 9.51 -36.75 20.33
CA THR A 28 10.47 -37.37 19.40
C THR A 28 11.40 -36.32 18.79
N VAL A 29 12.68 -36.67 18.64
CA VAL A 29 13.64 -35.87 17.86
C VAL A 29 13.98 -36.62 16.58
N ILE A 30 13.84 -35.96 15.44
CA ILE A 30 14.20 -36.46 14.11
C ILE A 30 15.18 -35.44 13.52
N ARG A 31 16.43 -35.84 13.30
CA ARG A 31 17.49 -34.89 12.88
C ARG A 31 18.48 -35.48 11.89
N ASP A 32 19.29 -34.59 11.32
CA ASP A 32 20.41 -34.91 10.43
C ASP A 32 19.95 -35.76 9.22
N ILE A 33 18.85 -35.34 8.58
CA ILE A 33 18.24 -36.10 7.48
C ILE A 33 18.90 -35.71 6.16
N SER A 34 19.74 -36.61 5.64
CA SER A 34 20.44 -36.46 4.36
C SER A 34 19.62 -37.01 3.19
N PRO A 35 19.78 -36.46 1.98
CA PRO A 35 19.09 -36.96 0.80
C PRO A 35 19.62 -38.35 0.42
N TRP A 36 18.74 -39.22 -0.08
CA TRP A 36 19.15 -40.50 -0.66
C TRP A 36 19.31 -40.37 -2.18
N LYS A 37 20.55 -40.37 -2.67
CA LYS A 37 20.86 -40.19 -4.11
C LYS A 37 20.27 -38.87 -4.64
N ASN A 38 19.25 -38.93 -5.50
CA ASN A 38 18.58 -37.78 -6.10
C ASN A 38 17.21 -37.48 -5.45
N ASP A 39 16.82 -38.28 -4.46
CA ASP A 39 15.57 -38.15 -3.73
C ASP A 39 15.66 -37.10 -2.61
N ALA A 40 14.50 -36.77 -2.06
CA ALA A 40 14.34 -35.83 -0.95
C ALA A 40 14.90 -36.39 0.36
N GLY A 41 15.51 -35.52 1.18
CA GLY A 41 15.69 -35.75 2.61
C GLY A 41 14.49 -35.20 3.36
N THR A 42 13.47 -36.04 3.60
CA THR A 42 12.22 -35.62 4.23
C THR A 42 12.19 -36.07 5.69
N GLY A 43 11.86 -35.20 6.63
CA GLY A 43 11.71 -35.60 8.03
C GLY A 43 10.56 -36.59 8.21
N LEU A 44 9.34 -36.14 7.94
CA LEU A 44 8.12 -36.92 8.05
C LEU A 44 7.31 -36.84 6.76
N GLN A 45 6.85 -37.98 6.25
CA GLN A 45 6.03 -38.05 5.05
C GLN A 45 4.75 -38.84 5.32
N VAL A 46 3.63 -38.26 4.93
CA VAL A 46 2.27 -38.82 5.09
C VAL A 46 1.58 -38.79 3.74
N ALA A 47 1.01 -39.91 3.32
CA ALA A 47 0.41 -40.04 2.00
C ALA A 47 -0.82 -40.95 1.98
N ASP A 48 -1.56 -40.87 0.87
CA ASP A 48 -2.60 -41.83 0.47
C ASP A 48 -3.72 -42.05 1.50
N GLY A 49 -4.18 -40.96 2.14
CA GLY A 49 -5.29 -41.01 3.09
C GLY A 49 -4.88 -41.40 4.51
N ALA A 50 -3.59 -41.46 4.79
CA ALA A 50 -3.07 -41.75 6.11
C ALA A 50 -3.14 -40.53 7.05
N ARG A 51 -3.00 -40.79 8.35
CA ARG A 51 -3.01 -39.77 9.40
C ARG A 51 -1.73 -39.80 10.23
N LEU A 52 -1.16 -38.62 10.48
CA LEU A 52 -0.03 -38.43 11.39
C LEU A 52 -0.37 -37.38 12.46
N GLU A 53 -0.11 -37.73 13.72
CA GLU A 53 -0.10 -36.78 14.83
C GLU A 53 1.32 -36.63 15.37
N VAL A 54 1.82 -35.40 15.45
CA VAL A 54 3.15 -35.07 16.00
C VAL A 54 2.96 -34.10 17.16
N ARG A 55 3.44 -34.47 18.35
CA ARG A 55 3.36 -33.64 19.56
C ARG A 55 4.72 -33.43 20.21
N LYS A 56 5.00 -32.22 20.70
CA LYS A 56 6.16 -31.93 21.56
C LYS A 56 7.49 -32.43 20.98
N SER A 57 7.63 -32.35 19.67
CA SER A 57 8.72 -33.00 18.93
C SER A 57 9.63 -31.97 18.27
N LEU A 58 10.73 -32.45 17.70
CA LEU A 58 11.68 -31.67 16.93
C LEU A 58 11.95 -32.37 15.60
N VAL A 59 11.78 -31.65 14.50
CA VAL A 59 12.29 -32.04 13.18
C VAL A 59 13.37 -31.03 12.79
N ASP A 60 14.61 -31.49 12.69
CA ASP A 60 15.79 -30.63 12.53
C ASP A 60 16.61 -31.06 11.31
N GLN A 61 17.17 -30.09 10.59
CA GLN A 61 18.10 -30.31 9.48
C GLN A 61 17.59 -31.32 8.43
N ALA A 62 16.33 -31.20 8.02
CA ALA A 62 15.81 -31.95 6.89
C ALA A 62 16.39 -31.40 5.57
N SER A 63 16.93 -32.24 4.69
CA SER A 63 17.55 -31.75 3.45
C SER A 63 16.55 -31.38 2.33
N GLN A 64 15.24 -31.46 2.54
CA GLN A 64 14.27 -30.95 1.55
C GLN A 64 12.98 -30.46 2.19
N THR A 65 12.33 -31.31 3.00
CA THR A 65 11.05 -30.98 3.63
C THR A 65 11.04 -31.52 5.05
N GLY A 66 10.69 -30.69 6.04
CA GLY A 66 10.52 -31.16 7.42
C GLY A 66 9.34 -32.13 7.52
N ILE A 67 8.15 -31.67 7.16
CA ILE A 67 6.91 -32.46 7.17
C ILE A 67 6.20 -32.35 5.82
N LEU A 68 5.89 -33.48 5.18
CA LEU A 68 5.23 -33.55 3.87
C LEU A 68 3.89 -34.30 3.98
N ALA A 69 2.79 -33.63 3.66
CA ALA A 69 1.46 -34.21 3.55
C ALA A 69 1.03 -34.27 2.07
N LEU A 70 0.74 -35.46 1.56
CA LEU A 70 0.44 -35.70 0.15
C LEU A 70 -0.89 -36.44 -0.05
N GLY A 71 -1.69 -35.97 -0.98
CA GLY A 71 -2.80 -36.74 -1.54
C GLY A 71 -4.10 -36.64 -0.76
N VAL A 72 -5.18 -37.05 -1.43
CA VAL A 72 -6.55 -36.89 -0.95
C VAL A 72 -6.79 -37.65 0.36
N GLY A 73 -7.35 -36.95 1.34
CA GLY A 73 -7.72 -37.52 2.63
C GLY A 73 -6.56 -37.72 3.60
N THR A 74 -5.34 -37.28 3.22
CA THR A 74 -4.19 -37.29 4.11
C THR A 74 -4.34 -36.18 5.16
N GLU A 75 -4.20 -36.53 6.42
CA GLU A 75 -4.35 -35.62 7.57
C GLU A 75 -3.04 -35.55 8.37
N VAL A 76 -2.58 -34.33 8.66
CA VAL A 76 -1.44 -34.10 9.54
C VAL A 76 -1.82 -33.14 10.66
N MET A 77 -1.64 -33.56 11.90
CA MET A 77 -1.78 -32.72 13.08
C MET A 77 -0.39 -32.51 13.70
N VAL A 78 0.03 -31.26 13.86
CA VAL A 78 1.31 -30.89 14.45
C VAL A 78 1.06 -29.96 15.62
N GLU A 79 1.48 -30.35 16.82
CA GLU A 79 1.23 -29.60 18.05
C GLU A 79 2.50 -29.46 18.88
N ASP A 80 2.75 -28.26 19.42
CA ASP A 80 3.88 -27.97 20.33
C ASP A 80 5.24 -28.43 19.76
N THR A 81 5.43 -28.34 18.44
CA THR A 81 6.57 -28.94 17.72
C THR A 81 7.41 -27.87 17.04
N VAL A 82 8.72 -28.10 16.99
CA VAL A 82 9.67 -27.23 16.28
C VAL A 82 10.10 -27.92 14.99
N VAL A 83 10.01 -27.20 13.87
CA VAL A 83 10.62 -27.60 12.60
C VAL A 83 11.66 -26.55 12.25
N GLN A 84 12.92 -26.95 12.16
CA GLN A 84 14.00 -25.99 11.97
C GLN A 84 15.09 -26.47 11.00
N GLU A 85 15.81 -25.49 10.47
CA GLU A 85 16.99 -25.68 9.63
C GLU A 85 16.74 -26.58 8.40
N THR A 86 15.54 -26.56 7.79
CA THR A 86 15.32 -27.32 6.55
C THR A 86 16.19 -26.74 5.42
N LEU A 87 17.12 -27.54 4.92
CA LEU A 87 18.11 -27.21 3.91
C LEU A 87 17.62 -27.61 2.51
N PRO A 88 18.09 -26.96 1.44
CA PRO A 88 17.91 -27.47 0.10
C PRO A 88 18.86 -28.65 -0.18
N ALA A 89 18.35 -29.73 -0.79
CA ALA A 89 19.15 -30.92 -1.17
C ALA A 89 20.14 -30.66 -2.33
N GLY A 90 20.22 -29.42 -2.83
CA GLY A 90 21.04 -29.02 -3.96
C GLY A 90 20.44 -27.83 -4.73
N PRO A 91 21.04 -27.42 -5.85
CA PRO A 91 20.50 -26.37 -6.71
C PRO A 91 19.08 -26.70 -7.14
N ASN A 92 18.16 -25.73 -7.01
CA ASN A 92 16.73 -25.87 -7.33
C ASN A 92 15.96 -26.89 -6.48
N LYS A 93 16.53 -27.39 -5.38
CA LYS A 93 15.79 -28.19 -4.39
C LYS A 93 15.24 -27.27 -3.32
N LEU A 94 14.04 -27.58 -2.85
CA LEU A 94 13.35 -26.77 -1.85
C LEU A 94 13.89 -27.11 -0.45
N GLY A 95 13.86 -26.15 0.47
CA GLY A 95 14.08 -26.37 1.90
C GLY A 95 12.85 -25.89 2.67
N LEU A 96 11.84 -26.76 2.75
CA LEU A 96 10.50 -26.45 3.26
C LEU A 96 10.30 -26.90 4.71
N GLY A 97 9.69 -26.07 5.56
CA GLY A 97 9.32 -26.51 6.91
C GLY A 97 8.23 -27.58 6.86
N ILE A 98 7.01 -27.18 6.53
CA ILE A 98 5.88 -28.07 6.23
C ILE A 98 5.35 -27.80 4.82
N GLN A 99 5.01 -28.88 4.10
CA GLN A 99 4.38 -28.82 2.80
C GLN A 99 3.09 -29.65 2.76
N VAL A 100 2.00 -29.00 2.38
CA VAL A 100 0.69 -29.62 2.15
C VAL A 100 0.41 -29.59 0.65
N GLN A 101 0.20 -30.76 0.05
CA GLN A 101 0.00 -30.95 -1.38
C GLN A 101 -1.47 -31.26 -1.72
N PRO A 102 -1.88 -31.35 -3.01
CA PRO A 102 -3.29 -31.42 -3.39
C PRO A 102 -4.08 -32.49 -2.62
N GLY A 103 -5.21 -32.08 -2.06
CA GLY A 103 -6.15 -32.94 -1.32
C GLY A 103 -5.75 -33.30 0.12
N ALA A 104 -4.56 -32.88 0.59
CA ALA A 104 -4.13 -33.08 1.97
C ALA A 104 -4.57 -31.93 2.88
N THR A 105 -4.68 -32.21 4.18
CA THR A 105 -5.02 -31.21 5.22
C THR A 105 -3.98 -31.22 6.33
N ALA A 106 -3.60 -30.05 6.81
CA ALA A 106 -2.76 -29.91 8.00
C ALA A 106 -3.41 -29.00 9.06
N GLU A 107 -3.34 -29.43 10.32
CA GLU A 107 -3.67 -28.61 11.50
C GLU A 107 -2.39 -28.41 12.31
N VAL A 108 -2.00 -27.16 12.52
CA VAL A 108 -0.72 -26.78 13.12
C VAL A 108 -0.95 -25.83 14.29
N LEU A 109 -0.66 -26.29 15.50
CA LEU A 109 -0.98 -25.61 16.75
C LEU A 109 0.27 -25.39 17.61
N ARG A 110 0.53 -24.14 18.01
CA ARG A 110 1.65 -23.79 18.92
C ARG A 110 3.01 -24.30 18.42
N CYS A 111 3.25 -24.22 17.12
CA CYS A 111 4.47 -24.70 16.51
C CYS A 111 5.42 -23.55 16.15
N GLU A 112 6.71 -23.87 16.05
CA GLU A 112 7.74 -22.95 15.56
C GLU A 112 8.35 -23.51 14.27
N PHE A 113 8.32 -22.71 13.20
CA PHE A 113 9.06 -22.94 11.97
C PHE A 113 10.16 -21.89 11.88
N LYS A 114 11.42 -22.30 11.87
CA LYS A 114 12.53 -21.34 11.81
C LYS A 114 13.68 -21.80 10.94
N GLU A 115 14.39 -20.83 10.37
CA GLU A 115 15.62 -21.07 9.61
C GLU A 115 15.41 -22.06 8.45
N CYS A 116 14.20 -22.10 7.88
CA CYS A 116 13.91 -22.83 6.66
C CYS A 116 14.52 -22.10 5.45
N SER A 117 14.80 -22.81 4.35
CA SER A 117 15.53 -22.20 3.24
C SER A 117 14.65 -21.57 2.16
N VAL A 118 13.47 -22.14 1.88
CA VAL A 118 12.60 -21.65 0.79
C VAL A 118 11.24 -21.19 1.31
N SER A 119 10.55 -22.05 2.06
CA SER A 119 9.29 -21.65 2.70
C SER A 119 9.13 -22.38 4.01
N SER A 120 8.74 -21.69 5.07
CA SER A 120 8.43 -22.37 6.32
C SER A 120 7.13 -23.16 6.22
N VAL A 121 6.10 -22.60 5.59
CA VAL A 121 4.78 -23.23 5.42
C VAL A 121 4.35 -23.08 3.97
N SER A 122 4.18 -24.20 3.27
CA SER A 122 3.80 -24.23 1.86
C SER A 122 2.52 -25.06 1.67
N VAL A 123 1.45 -24.43 1.16
CA VAL A 123 0.17 -25.09 0.85
C VAL A 123 -0.05 -24.98 -0.65
N LEU A 124 -0.02 -26.10 -1.35
CA LEU A 124 0.03 -26.13 -2.81
C LEU A 124 -1.05 -27.05 -3.36
N GLY A 125 -1.85 -26.50 -4.27
CA GLY A 125 -2.74 -27.28 -5.12
C GLY A 125 -4.17 -27.40 -4.63
N GLN A 126 -5.04 -27.77 -5.56
CA GLN A 126 -6.47 -27.81 -5.35
C GLN A 126 -6.83 -28.73 -4.18
N GLY A 127 -7.61 -28.20 -3.24
CA GLY A 127 -8.06 -28.92 -2.05
C GLY A 127 -6.97 -29.15 -0.99
N ALA A 128 -5.76 -28.62 -1.17
CA ALA A 128 -4.79 -28.52 -0.09
C ALA A 128 -5.24 -27.45 0.90
N THR A 129 -5.35 -27.82 2.17
CA THR A 129 -5.78 -26.89 3.23
C THR A 129 -4.85 -26.94 4.43
N ALA A 130 -4.65 -25.79 5.07
CA ALA A 130 -3.95 -25.72 6.35
C ALA A 130 -4.70 -24.81 7.33
N SER A 131 -4.67 -25.18 8.62
CA SER A 131 -5.02 -24.30 9.73
C SER A 131 -3.80 -24.08 10.61
N LEU A 132 -3.53 -22.82 10.96
CA LEU A 132 -2.42 -22.43 11.82
C LEU A 132 -2.97 -21.65 13.01
N SER A 133 -2.58 -22.03 14.23
CA SER A 133 -2.97 -21.33 15.45
C SER A 133 -1.82 -21.22 16.43
N ASP A 134 -1.58 -20.02 16.97
CA ASP A 134 -0.54 -19.73 17.96
C ASP A 134 0.89 -20.08 17.47
N CYS A 135 1.16 -19.95 16.17
CA CYS A 135 2.42 -20.37 15.56
C CYS A 135 3.43 -19.22 15.44
N ILE A 136 4.72 -19.58 15.38
CA ILE A 136 5.82 -18.67 15.07
C ILE A 136 6.52 -19.15 13.80
N ILE A 137 6.66 -18.26 12.83
CA ILE A 137 7.32 -18.51 11.55
C ILE A 137 8.39 -17.43 11.37
N ARG A 138 9.66 -17.82 11.37
CA ARG A 138 10.73 -16.81 11.34
C ARG A 138 12.02 -17.22 10.67
N ASP A 139 12.79 -16.22 10.29
CA ASP A 139 14.16 -16.37 9.79
C ASP A 139 14.25 -17.30 8.56
N THR A 140 13.20 -17.36 7.74
CA THR A 140 13.24 -18.12 6.47
C THR A 140 14.11 -17.38 5.47
N ALA A 141 15.17 -18.03 5.00
CA ALA A 141 16.15 -17.40 4.15
C ALA A 141 16.80 -18.39 3.20
N ALA A 142 16.81 -18.07 1.90
CA ALA A 142 17.59 -18.82 0.93
C ALA A 142 19.06 -18.82 1.34
N LYS A 143 19.64 -20.02 1.49
CA LYS A 143 21.06 -20.17 1.86
C LYS A 143 22.02 -19.83 0.72
N GLU A 144 21.53 -19.86 -0.52
CA GLU A 144 22.27 -19.43 -1.71
C GLU A 144 21.59 -18.20 -2.31
N PRO A 145 22.36 -17.19 -2.79
CA PRO A 145 21.81 -15.96 -3.37
C PRO A 145 20.79 -16.19 -4.50
N ASP A 146 20.95 -17.28 -5.24
CA ASP A 146 20.15 -17.60 -6.42
C ASP A 146 19.12 -18.72 -6.18
N ALA A 147 19.12 -19.40 -5.02
CA ALA A 147 18.39 -20.66 -4.85
C ALA A 147 16.93 -20.53 -4.38
N GLY A 148 16.38 -19.33 -4.28
CA GLY A 148 14.94 -19.15 -4.10
C GLY A 148 14.53 -17.94 -3.28
N THR A 149 13.24 -17.92 -3.01
CA THR A 149 12.54 -16.96 -2.14
C THR A 149 12.57 -17.50 -0.70
N GLY A 150 12.76 -16.67 0.34
CA GLY A 150 12.75 -17.12 1.74
C GLY A 150 11.41 -16.87 2.43
N ARG A 151 10.32 -17.41 1.89
CA ARG A 151 8.95 -17.04 2.26
C ARG A 151 8.56 -17.56 3.65
N GLY A 152 7.86 -16.77 4.45
CA GLY A 152 7.26 -17.30 5.68
C GLY A 152 6.17 -18.33 5.36
N ILE A 153 5.12 -17.87 4.68
CA ILE A 153 3.96 -18.67 4.26
C ILE A 153 3.75 -18.51 2.76
N GLU A 154 3.48 -19.61 2.06
CA GLU A 154 3.19 -19.62 0.62
C GLU A 154 1.95 -20.46 0.31
N LEU A 155 1.00 -19.86 -0.42
CA LEU A 155 -0.17 -20.53 -0.99
C LEU A 155 -0.17 -20.40 -2.50
N GLN A 156 -0.36 -21.53 -3.20
CA GLN A 156 -0.51 -21.55 -4.66
C GLN A 156 -1.51 -22.60 -5.12
N GLN A 157 -1.98 -22.43 -6.36
CA GLN A 157 -2.78 -23.38 -7.12
C GLN A 157 -4.10 -23.76 -6.42
N GLU A 158 -4.94 -22.78 -6.10
CA GLU A 158 -6.25 -22.98 -5.41
C GLU A 158 -6.13 -23.60 -4.00
N ALA A 159 -5.03 -23.31 -3.29
CA ALA A 159 -4.85 -23.70 -1.89
C ALA A 159 -5.70 -22.84 -0.94
N SER A 160 -5.93 -23.31 0.28
CA SER A 160 -6.62 -22.54 1.33
C SER A 160 -5.88 -22.54 2.66
N LEU A 161 -5.82 -21.39 3.31
CA LEU A 161 -5.24 -21.22 4.66
C LEU A 161 -6.24 -20.50 5.57
N VAL A 162 -6.35 -20.98 6.80
CA VAL A 162 -6.86 -20.22 7.94
C VAL A 162 -5.73 -20.05 8.95
N ALA A 163 -5.38 -18.83 9.32
CA ALA A 163 -4.33 -18.56 10.31
C ALA A 163 -4.83 -17.59 11.38
N ASP A 164 -4.67 -17.97 12.64
CA ASP A 164 -5.06 -17.19 13.81
C ASP A 164 -3.89 -17.06 14.80
N ALA A 165 -3.63 -15.84 15.27
CA ALA A 165 -2.59 -15.57 16.26
C ALA A 165 -1.18 -16.06 15.84
N VAL A 166 -0.81 -15.85 14.58
CA VAL A 166 0.49 -16.27 14.03
C VAL A 166 1.45 -15.09 13.90
N LEU A 167 2.68 -15.28 14.38
CA LEU A 167 3.80 -14.38 14.15
C LEU A 167 4.60 -14.83 12.92
N VAL A 168 4.75 -13.96 11.93
CA VAL A 168 5.59 -14.14 10.74
C VAL A 168 6.65 -13.04 10.75
N GLU A 169 7.91 -13.37 11.03
CA GLU A 169 8.95 -12.36 11.19
C GLU A 169 10.31 -12.67 10.55
N SER A 170 11.05 -11.64 10.16
CA SER A 170 12.46 -11.77 9.73
C SER A 170 12.67 -12.72 8.54
N ASN A 171 11.64 -12.93 7.73
CA ASN A 171 11.71 -13.75 6.52
C ASN A 171 12.34 -12.95 5.37
N ARG A 172 12.83 -13.64 4.33
CA ARG A 172 13.39 -13.01 3.13
C ARG A 172 12.40 -13.08 1.98
N PHE A 173 12.26 -12.02 1.18
CA PHE A 173 11.31 -11.95 0.06
C PHE A 173 9.87 -11.60 0.47
N GLU A 174 9.13 -12.53 1.09
CA GLU A 174 7.73 -12.33 1.47
C GLU A 174 7.45 -12.92 2.86
N GLY A 175 6.70 -12.20 3.68
CA GLY A 175 6.11 -12.78 4.89
C GLY A 175 5.06 -13.82 4.52
N ILE A 176 4.04 -13.40 3.78
CA ILE A 176 2.93 -14.24 3.31
C ILE A 176 2.72 -13.99 1.81
N GLY A 177 2.71 -15.05 1.01
CA GLY A 177 2.36 -15.01 -0.41
C GLY A 177 1.10 -15.82 -0.71
N VAL A 178 0.10 -15.21 -1.35
CA VAL A 178 -1.15 -15.84 -1.79
C VAL A 178 -1.30 -15.68 -3.30
N ALA A 179 -1.23 -16.79 -4.04
CA ALA A 179 -1.23 -16.75 -5.49
C ALA A 179 -2.16 -17.78 -6.15
N ASP A 180 -2.37 -17.64 -7.45
CA ASP A 180 -2.98 -18.63 -8.34
C ASP A 180 -4.35 -19.14 -7.83
N GLY A 181 -5.26 -18.19 -7.55
CA GLY A 181 -6.61 -18.50 -7.08
C GLY A 181 -6.70 -19.00 -5.63
N SER A 182 -5.59 -19.01 -4.88
CA SER A 182 -5.60 -19.45 -3.47
C SER A 182 -6.29 -18.44 -2.55
N THR A 183 -6.74 -18.91 -1.39
CA THR A 183 -7.45 -18.09 -0.41
C THR A 183 -6.79 -18.15 0.97
N ALA A 184 -6.73 -17.01 1.66
CA ALA A 184 -6.25 -16.93 3.03
C ALA A 184 -7.22 -16.14 3.92
N ASP A 185 -7.58 -16.70 5.06
CA ASP A 185 -8.28 -16.02 6.15
C ASP A 185 -7.30 -15.83 7.31
N LEU A 186 -6.97 -14.58 7.62
CA LEU A 186 -5.87 -14.19 8.49
C LEU A 186 -6.40 -13.32 9.63
N SER A 187 -6.35 -13.81 10.87
CA SER A 187 -6.78 -13.08 12.07
C SER A 187 -5.66 -12.97 13.10
N ALA A 188 -5.60 -11.84 13.80
CA ALA A 188 -4.63 -11.59 14.87
C ALA A 188 -3.16 -11.86 14.46
N MET A 189 -2.83 -11.57 13.20
CA MET A 189 -1.50 -11.81 12.65
C MET A 189 -0.53 -10.71 13.04
N VAL A 190 0.74 -11.07 13.19
CA VAL A 190 1.85 -10.10 13.18
C VAL A 190 2.81 -10.48 12.07
N VAL A 191 2.88 -9.67 11.01
CA VAL A 191 3.82 -9.85 9.90
C VAL A 191 4.83 -8.71 9.92
N ARG A 192 6.08 -9.00 10.28
CA ARG A 192 7.05 -7.92 10.48
C ARG A 192 8.46 -8.22 10.02
N SER A 193 9.19 -7.15 9.73
CA SER A 193 10.63 -7.22 9.47
C SER A 193 11.00 -8.16 8.32
N THR A 194 10.11 -8.34 7.34
CA THR A 194 10.49 -9.03 6.11
C THR A 194 11.54 -8.20 5.36
N ILE A 195 12.64 -8.83 4.99
CA ILE A 195 13.77 -8.19 4.33
C ILE A 195 13.90 -8.66 2.87
N GLY A 196 14.47 -7.82 2.01
CA GLY A 196 14.89 -8.25 0.68
C GLY A 196 16.04 -9.26 0.77
N GLY A 197 16.02 -10.31 -0.03
CA GLY A 197 17.12 -11.29 -0.08
C GLY A 197 18.19 -11.00 -1.13
N GLY A 198 18.19 -9.83 -1.78
CA GLY A 198 19.21 -9.42 -2.75
C GLY A 198 18.79 -8.19 -3.59
N PRO A 199 19.62 -7.76 -4.57
CA PRO A 199 19.42 -6.54 -5.37
C PRO A 199 18.17 -6.51 -6.27
N GLN A 200 17.37 -7.59 -6.29
CA GLN A 200 16.11 -7.68 -7.02
C GLN A 200 14.99 -8.26 -6.17
N GLN A 201 15.27 -8.55 -4.90
CA GLN A 201 14.29 -9.16 -4.01
C GLN A 201 13.69 -8.08 -3.12
N VAL A 202 12.37 -8.01 -3.18
CA VAL A 202 11.51 -7.18 -2.31
C VAL A 202 11.42 -7.81 -0.91
N GLY A 203 10.93 -7.09 0.09
CA GLY A 203 10.80 -7.59 1.47
C GLY A 203 9.38 -7.45 2.01
N ARG A 204 8.40 -7.97 1.29
CA ARG A 204 6.98 -7.62 1.48
C ARG A 204 6.37 -8.27 2.70
N GLY A 205 5.45 -7.58 3.36
CA GLY A 205 4.63 -8.19 4.41
C GLY A 205 3.70 -9.26 3.84
N LEU A 206 2.69 -8.82 3.09
CA LEU A 206 1.68 -9.65 2.43
C LEU A 206 1.66 -9.38 0.92
N SER A 207 1.83 -10.42 0.12
CA SER A 207 1.66 -10.39 -1.34
C SER A 207 0.44 -11.20 -1.76
N VAL A 208 -0.44 -10.61 -2.58
CA VAL A 208 -1.60 -11.29 -3.17
C VAL A 208 -1.64 -11.04 -4.67
N PHE A 209 -1.49 -12.09 -5.49
CA PHE A 209 -1.43 -11.94 -6.94
C PHE A 209 -2.02 -13.14 -7.70
N GLY A 210 -2.15 -13.04 -9.03
CA GLY A 210 -2.60 -14.17 -9.86
C GLY A 210 -4.00 -14.69 -9.50
N GLY A 211 -4.92 -13.82 -9.09
CA GLY A 211 -6.27 -14.22 -8.67
C GLY A 211 -6.37 -14.71 -7.22
N GLY A 212 -5.28 -14.62 -6.44
CA GLY A 212 -5.29 -14.92 -5.01
C GLY A 212 -6.19 -13.96 -4.22
N GLN A 213 -6.69 -14.43 -3.09
CA GLN A 213 -7.58 -13.63 -2.22
C GLN A 213 -7.16 -13.73 -0.76
N ALA A 214 -7.16 -12.62 -0.04
CA ALA A 214 -6.90 -12.62 1.40
C ALA A 214 -7.91 -11.75 2.17
N THR A 215 -8.39 -12.25 3.31
CA THR A 215 -9.10 -11.45 4.32
C THR A 215 -8.18 -11.33 5.54
N VAL A 216 -7.95 -10.10 6.00
CA VAL A 216 -7.05 -9.83 7.13
C VAL A 216 -7.78 -8.99 8.16
N THR A 217 -7.84 -9.50 9.40
CA THR A 217 -8.54 -8.83 10.50
C THR A 217 -7.67 -8.71 11.74
N GLU A 218 -7.81 -7.59 12.47
CA GLU A 218 -7.19 -7.37 13.79
C GLU A 218 -5.67 -7.65 13.82
N SER A 219 -4.97 -7.28 12.75
CA SER A 219 -3.59 -7.69 12.50
C SER A 219 -2.62 -6.51 12.41
N VAL A 220 -1.32 -6.80 12.52
CA VAL A 220 -0.23 -5.84 12.38
C VAL A 220 0.71 -6.28 11.26
N ILE A 221 0.95 -5.40 10.29
CA ILE A 221 1.92 -5.58 9.21
C ILE A 221 2.91 -4.43 9.31
N ALA A 222 4.12 -4.68 9.83
CA ALA A 222 5.00 -3.58 10.20
C ALA A 222 6.50 -3.79 9.95
N GLY A 223 7.23 -2.72 9.66
CA GLY A 223 8.69 -2.78 9.54
C GLY A 223 9.19 -3.64 8.38
N ASN A 224 8.34 -3.91 7.39
CA ASN A 224 8.68 -4.65 6.18
C ASN A 224 9.43 -3.74 5.20
N ARG A 225 10.07 -4.28 4.17
CA ARG A 225 10.72 -3.50 3.10
C ARG A 225 9.91 -3.58 1.80
N ASP A 226 10.03 -2.59 0.92
CA ASP A 226 9.23 -2.50 -0.32
C ASP A 226 7.76 -2.15 -0.08
N SER A 227 7.00 -3.05 0.53
CA SER A 227 5.58 -2.83 0.81
C SER A 227 5.08 -3.60 2.03
N GLY A 228 4.12 -2.99 2.74
CA GLY A 228 3.35 -3.68 3.77
C GLY A 228 2.43 -4.72 3.12
N VAL A 229 1.53 -4.25 2.25
CA VAL A 229 0.61 -5.10 1.47
C VAL A 229 0.76 -4.79 -0.02
N PHE A 230 0.90 -5.83 -0.83
CA PHE A 230 1.04 -5.75 -2.28
C PHE A 230 -0.03 -6.61 -2.97
N VAL A 231 -0.90 -6.00 -3.78
CA VAL A 231 -1.97 -6.68 -4.49
C VAL A 231 -1.87 -6.44 -5.99
N MET A 232 -1.66 -7.49 -6.79
CA MET A 232 -1.39 -7.32 -8.23
C MET A 232 -2.18 -8.28 -9.11
N GLY A 233 -2.68 -7.75 -10.21
CA GLY A 233 -3.29 -8.53 -11.28
C GLY A 233 -4.79 -8.74 -11.11
N ALA A 234 -5.46 -8.93 -12.24
CA ALA A 234 -6.90 -9.09 -12.30
C ALA A 234 -7.39 -10.30 -11.48
N GLY A 235 -8.45 -10.08 -10.70
CA GLY A 235 -9.04 -11.09 -9.83
C GLY A 235 -8.34 -11.25 -8.47
N SER A 236 -7.17 -10.63 -8.29
CA SER A 236 -6.51 -10.57 -6.98
C SER A 236 -7.26 -9.59 -6.08
N ALA A 237 -7.57 -10.01 -4.86
CA ALA A 237 -8.35 -9.19 -3.93
C ALA A 237 -7.87 -9.30 -2.48
N VAL A 238 -7.86 -8.18 -1.77
CA VAL A 238 -7.60 -8.15 -0.33
C VAL A 238 -8.68 -7.36 0.39
N SER A 239 -9.11 -7.85 1.56
CA SER A 239 -9.96 -7.12 2.51
C SER A 239 -9.22 -6.95 3.83
N LEU A 240 -9.08 -5.71 4.30
CA LEU A 240 -8.43 -5.34 5.56
C LEU A 240 -9.47 -4.73 6.51
N GLY A 241 -9.57 -5.27 7.73
CA GLY A 241 -10.46 -4.75 8.79
C GLY A 241 -9.75 -4.65 10.13
N GLY A 242 -9.60 -3.45 10.70
CA GLY A 242 -8.91 -3.29 11.98
C GLY A 242 -7.41 -3.59 11.90
N VAL A 243 -6.76 -3.28 10.78
CA VAL A 243 -5.35 -3.62 10.52
C VAL A 243 -4.46 -2.40 10.71
N LEU A 244 -3.31 -2.58 11.35
CA LEU A 244 -2.22 -1.62 11.38
C LEU A 244 -1.18 -1.96 10.31
N VAL A 245 -0.96 -1.08 9.35
CA VAL A 245 0.14 -1.18 8.38
C VAL A 245 1.12 -0.04 8.62
N ALA A 246 2.29 -0.36 9.19
CA ALA A 246 3.16 0.67 9.75
C ALA A 246 4.63 0.53 9.44
N ASP A 247 5.33 1.66 9.40
CA ASP A 247 6.79 1.71 9.44
C ASP A 247 7.44 0.89 8.30
N THR A 248 6.79 0.81 7.12
CA THR A 248 7.36 0.15 5.96
C THR A 248 8.57 0.95 5.46
N LEU A 249 9.68 0.25 5.24
CA LEU A 249 10.98 0.81 4.95
C LEU A 249 11.29 0.75 3.44
N PRO A 250 12.16 1.64 2.93
CA PRO A 250 12.63 1.58 1.56
C PRO A 250 13.35 0.26 1.28
N ASN A 251 13.17 -0.30 0.09
CA ASN A 251 14.08 -1.32 -0.43
C ASN A 251 15.25 -0.67 -1.19
N GLU A 252 16.32 -1.44 -1.36
CA GLU A 252 17.58 -0.96 -1.94
C GLU A 252 17.55 -0.77 -3.47
N VAL A 253 16.48 -1.22 -4.13
CA VAL A 253 16.40 -1.32 -5.60
C VAL A 253 15.69 -0.13 -6.21
N ASN A 254 14.48 0.17 -5.71
CA ASN A 254 13.63 1.23 -6.26
C ASN A 254 13.21 2.25 -5.18
N GLY A 255 13.72 2.13 -3.95
CA GLY A 255 13.33 2.99 -2.82
C GLY A 255 11.91 2.77 -2.31
N GLY A 256 11.18 1.77 -2.82
CA GLY A 256 9.81 1.48 -2.43
C GLY A 256 9.71 1.15 -0.94
N GLY A 257 8.73 1.72 -0.26
CA GLY A 257 8.44 1.47 1.16
C GLY A 257 6.98 1.79 1.50
N ALA A 258 6.08 1.59 0.54
CA ALA A 258 4.70 2.03 0.69
C ALA A 258 3.90 1.12 1.64
N GLY A 259 2.92 1.69 2.34
CA GLY A 259 2.04 0.89 3.19
C GLY A 259 1.27 -0.15 2.38
N LEU A 260 0.46 0.32 1.42
CA LEU A 260 -0.36 -0.49 0.53
C LEU A 260 -0.04 -0.16 -0.94
N ILE A 261 0.17 -1.19 -1.75
CA ILE A 261 0.33 -1.06 -3.21
C ILE A 261 -0.67 -1.97 -3.90
N MET A 262 -1.37 -1.46 -4.90
CA MET A 262 -2.16 -2.27 -5.82
C MET A 262 -2.06 -1.83 -7.28
N SER A 263 -2.11 -2.79 -8.19
CA SER A 263 -1.96 -2.56 -9.63
C SER A 263 -2.65 -3.62 -10.50
N GLU A 264 -2.67 -3.40 -11.82
CA GLU A 264 -3.07 -4.36 -12.85
C GLU A 264 -4.48 -4.99 -12.69
N GLY A 265 -5.46 -4.23 -12.22
CA GLY A 265 -6.84 -4.72 -12.06
C GLY A 265 -7.12 -5.42 -10.73
N ALA A 266 -6.25 -5.26 -9.74
CA ALA A 266 -6.46 -5.72 -8.37
C ALA A 266 -7.58 -4.95 -7.66
N THR A 267 -8.15 -5.54 -6.60
CA THR A 267 -9.12 -4.88 -5.71
C THR A 267 -8.61 -4.88 -4.27
N LEU A 268 -8.70 -3.74 -3.59
CA LEU A 268 -8.46 -3.65 -2.16
C LEU A 268 -9.64 -2.97 -1.46
N ASP A 269 -10.15 -3.61 -0.42
CA ASP A 269 -11.14 -3.07 0.51
C ASP A 269 -10.47 -2.85 1.87
N VAL A 270 -10.50 -1.62 2.39
CA VAL A 270 -9.87 -1.24 3.65
C VAL A 270 -10.89 -0.56 4.54
N SER A 271 -11.09 -1.11 5.74
CA SER A 271 -12.01 -0.56 6.74
C SER A 271 -11.38 -0.50 8.12
N ASP A 272 -11.70 0.56 8.87
CA ASP A 272 -11.36 0.69 10.29
C ASP A 272 -9.86 0.46 10.59
N SER A 273 -8.99 0.86 9.67
CA SER A 273 -7.56 0.51 9.68
C SER A 273 -6.67 1.74 9.87
N TRP A 274 -5.39 1.53 10.13
CA TRP A 274 -4.40 2.58 10.32
C TRP A 274 -3.15 2.29 9.49
N ILE A 275 -2.85 3.17 8.54
CA ILE A 275 -1.67 3.14 7.69
C ILE A 275 -0.78 4.30 8.15
N ARG A 276 0.40 4.02 8.71
CA ARG A 276 1.24 5.09 9.29
C ARG A 276 2.73 4.94 9.10
N GLY A 277 3.45 6.06 9.03
CA GLY A 277 4.91 6.08 9.13
C GLY A 277 5.62 5.31 8.01
N ASN A 278 4.97 5.13 6.86
CA ASN A 278 5.52 4.37 5.75
C ASN A 278 6.44 5.26 4.90
N SER A 279 7.48 4.64 4.35
CA SER A 279 8.49 5.32 3.55
C SER A 279 8.04 5.43 2.10
N GLY A 280 7.69 6.64 1.70
CA GLY A 280 7.03 6.94 0.43
C GLY A 280 5.53 7.10 0.63
N GLY A 281 4.76 6.25 -0.06
CA GLY A 281 3.31 6.34 -0.07
C GLY A 281 2.64 5.61 1.08
N GLY A 282 1.54 6.15 1.60
CA GLY A 282 0.63 5.41 2.46
C GLY A 282 -0.10 4.33 1.65
N VAL A 283 -0.84 4.76 0.62
CA VAL A 283 -1.65 3.91 -0.25
C VAL A 283 -1.43 4.30 -1.71
N SER A 284 -1.04 3.35 -2.55
CA SER A 284 -0.82 3.54 -3.98
C SER A 284 -1.68 2.60 -4.82
N THR A 285 -2.58 3.16 -5.62
CA THR A 285 -3.48 2.44 -6.54
C THR A 285 -3.18 2.84 -7.97
N GLN A 286 -2.75 1.89 -8.80
CA GLN A 286 -2.26 2.15 -10.16
C GLN A 286 -2.96 1.29 -11.20
N ASP A 287 -2.92 1.72 -12.46
CA ASP A 287 -3.47 1.06 -13.65
C ASP A 287 -4.99 1.00 -13.75
N SER A 288 -5.45 0.85 -14.99
CA SER A 288 -6.87 0.70 -15.31
C SER A 288 -7.49 -0.51 -14.62
N LYS A 289 -8.74 -0.36 -14.17
CA LYS A 289 -9.56 -1.40 -13.51
C LYS A 289 -9.08 -1.78 -12.11
N THR A 290 -8.00 -1.20 -11.60
CA THR A 290 -7.61 -1.35 -10.21
C THR A 290 -8.56 -0.54 -9.34
N VAL A 291 -9.07 -1.15 -8.27
CA VAL A 291 -10.15 -0.61 -7.44
C VAL A 291 -9.71 -0.53 -5.98
N LEU A 292 -9.76 0.68 -5.41
CA LEU A 292 -9.62 0.91 -3.98
C LEU A 292 -10.97 1.32 -3.38
N LEU A 293 -11.41 0.59 -2.36
CA LEU A 293 -12.50 0.97 -1.45
C LEU A 293 -11.89 1.22 -0.08
N MET A 294 -12.07 2.42 0.47
CA MET A 294 -11.52 2.78 1.77
C MET A 294 -12.54 3.50 2.63
N GLU A 295 -12.74 3.00 3.85
CA GLU A 295 -13.69 3.56 4.81
C GLU A 295 -13.09 3.65 6.22
N ARG A 296 -13.39 4.74 6.96
CA ARG A 296 -13.03 4.90 8.39
C ARG A 296 -11.57 4.59 8.70
N THR A 297 -10.68 4.95 7.79
CA THR A 297 -9.26 4.59 7.85
C THR A 297 -8.41 5.83 8.09
N VAL A 298 -7.34 5.69 8.88
CA VAL A 298 -6.34 6.74 9.11
C VAL A 298 -5.14 6.45 8.24
N VAL A 299 -4.73 7.42 7.42
CA VAL A 299 -3.48 7.42 6.66
C VAL A 299 -2.63 8.58 7.13
N GLU A 300 -1.53 8.30 7.81
CA GLU A 300 -0.69 9.37 8.35
C GLU A 300 0.81 9.17 8.16
N ASP A 301 1.54 10.28 8.22
CA ASP A 301 3.00 10.29 8.26
C ASP A 301 3.60 9.45 7.12
N SER A 302 3.09 9.58 5.90
CA SER A 302 3.73 9.02 4.70
C SER A 302 4.93 9.92 4.35
N LEU A 303 6.13 9.36 4.50
CA LEU A 303 7.37 10.13 4.52
C LEU A 303 8.12 9.93 3.22
N ALA A 304 8.31 10.99 2.44
CA ALA A 304 9.21 10.94 1.29
C ALA A 304 10.60 10.51 1.75
N THR A 305 11.16 9.48 1.09
CA THR A 305 12.53 9.03 1.35
C THR A 305 13.39 9.32 0.15
N TRP A 306 14.30 10.28 0.29
CA TRP A 306 15.08 10.82 -0.82
C TRP A 306 16.57 10.43 -0.78
N GLU A 307 16.97 9.44 0.01
CA GLU A 307 18.40 9.23 0.30
C GLU A 307 19.25 8.57 -0.81
N SER A 308 18.74 8.30 -2.02
CA SER A 308 19.55 7.65 -3.05
C SER A 308 19.82 8.52 -4.28
N GLU A 309 21.10 8.71 -4.61
CA GLU A 309 21.59 9.21 -5.91
C GLU A 309 21.19 8.32 -7.11
N LEU A 310 20.47 7.21 -6.86
CA LEU A 310 20.32 6.08 -7.77
C LEU A 310 18.86 5.61 -7.99
N GLY A 311 17.88 6.21 -7.31
CA GLY A 311 16.49 5.72 -7.28
C GLY A 311 15.47 6.71 -7.82
N PRO A 312 14.31 6.22 -8.30
CA PRO A 312 13.18 7.06 -8.67
C PRO A 312 12.65 7.84 -7.46
N GLU A 313 11.97 8.95 -7.73
CA GLU A 313 11.30 9.78 -6.71
C GLU A 313 10.30 8.97 -5.89
N VAL A 314 10.61 8.79 -4.60
CA VAL A 314 9.72 8.17 -3.63
C VAL A 314 8.93 9.28 -2.94
N PHE A 315 7.72 9.45 -3.48
CA PHE A 315 6.75 10.47 -3.11
C PHE A 315 6.09 10.19 -1.75
N GLY A 316 5.90 11.23 -0.95
CA GLY A 316 5.38 11.17 0.43
C GLY A 316 3.87 11.02 0.56
N ARG A 317 3.20 10.54 -0.49
CA ARG A 317 1.76 10.72 -0.68
C ARG A 317 0.95 9.90 0.32
N GLY A 318 -0.12 10.49 0.86
CA GLY A 318 -1.07 9.75 1.70
C GLY A 318 -1.80 8.67 0.88
N ILE A 319 -2.66 9.10 -0.04
CA ILE A 319 -3.44 8.22 -0.93
C ILE A 319 -3.22 8.64 -2.38
N ASP A 320 -2.87 7.69 -3.25
CA ASP A 320 -2.62 7.89 -4.68
C ASP A 320 -3.54 6.98 -5.53
N ALA A 321 -4.27 7.56 -6.49
CA ALA A 321 -4.98 6.85 -7.54
C ALA A 321 -4.54 7.32 -8.94
N SER A 322 -3.77 6.49 -9.63
CA SER A 322 -3.09 6.86 -10.87
C SER A 322 -3.37 5.93 -12.06
N TYR A 323 -3.18 6.45 -13.27
CA TYR A 323 -3.15 5.68 -14.53
C TYR A 323 -4.41 4.83 -14.83
N GLY A 324 -5.60 5.38 -14.57
CA GLY A 324 -6.86 4.68 -14.83
C GLY A 324 -7.44 3.93 -13.64
N ALA A 325 -6.75 3.96 -12.49
CA ALA A 325 -7.26 3.43 -11.24
C ALA A 325 -8.51 4.17 -10.76
N TRP A 326 -9.38 3.48 -10.03
CA TRP A 326 -10.55 4.08 -9.37
C TRP A 326 -10.45 3.89 -7.86
N ALA A 327 -10.61 4.99 -7.11
CA ALA A 327 -10.62 4.99 -5.65
C ALA A 327 -11.88 5.67 -5.10
N SER A 328 -12.50 5.03 -4.10
CA SER A 328 -13.55 5.62 -3.27
C SER A 328 -13.10 5.64 -1.82
N VAL A 329 -12.97 6.85 -1.25
CA VAL A 329 -12.41 7.10 0.08
C VAL A 329 -13.43 7.84 0.92
N SER A 330 -13.89 7.23 2.01
CA SER A 330 -14.98 7.78 2.83
C SER A 330 -14.72 7.76 4.34
N GLY A 331 -15.06 8.84 5.04
CA GLY A 331 -14.91 8.90 6.50
C GLY A 331 -13.46 8.74 6.99
N CYS A 332 -12.48 9.07 6.15
CA CYS A 332 -11.06 8.84 6.43
C CYS A 332 -10.37 10.09 6.99
N LEU A 333 -9.25 9.88 7.68
CA LEU A 333 -8.32 10.92 8.08
C LEU A 333 -7.00 10.73 7.35
N VAL A 334 -6.58 11.72 6.57
CA VAL A 334 -5.31 11.75 5.86
C VAL A 334 -4.49 12.90 6.46
N GLN A 335 -3.42 12.62 7.20
CA GLN A 335 -2.70 13.67 7.94
C GLN A 335 -1.17 13.51 7.98
N GLY A 336 -0.43 14.61 8.14
CA GLY A 336 1.02 14.53 8.38
C GLY A 336 1.85 13.96 7.23
N ASN A 337 1.22 13.75 6.07
CA ASN A 337 1.90 13.22 4.89
C ASN A 337 2.78 14.31 4.27
N THR A 338 3.81 13.89 3.56
CA THR A 338 4.68 14.81 2.84
C THR A 338 4.24 14.91 1.38
N GLU A 339 4.46 16.04 0.70
CA GLU A 339 4.08 16.25 -0.72
C GLU A 339 2.58 16.38 -1.00
N VAL A 340 1.78 15.32 -0.91
CA VAL A 340 0.32 15.36 -1.17
C VAL A 340 -0.45 14.46 -0.20
N GLY A 341 -1.54 14.97 0.38
CA GLY A 341 -2.47 14.16 1.15
C GLY A 341 -3.20 13.14 0.28
N VAL A 342 -4.00 13.61 -0.68
CA VAL A 342 -4.75 12.79 -1.64
C VAL A 342 -4.41 13.21 -3.06
N TYR A 343 -3.91 12.28 -3.86
CA TYR A 343 -3.41 12.49 -5.21
C TYR A 343 -4.17 11.62 -6.20
N ALA A 344 -4.64 12.22 -7.30
CA ALA A 344 -5.18 11.50 -8.44
C ALA A 344 -4.46 11.97 -9.71
N SER A 345 -3.93 11.03 -10.50
CA SER A 345 -3.15 11.39 -11.69
C SER A 345 -3.32 10.48 -12.89
N GLY A 346 -2.87 10.99 -14.03
CA GLY A 346 -2.87 10.26 -15.29
C GLY A 346 -4.26 10.09 -15.88
N SER A 347 -4.29 9.82 -17.19
CA SER A 347 -5.54 9.71 -17.94
C SER A 347 -6.44 8.60 -17.38
N GLY A 348 -7.63 8.97 -16.94
CA GLY A 348 -8.65 8.06 -16.40
C GLY A 348 -8.52 7.75 -14.91
N GLY A 349 -7.48 8.23 -14.22
CA GLY A 349 -7.41 8.14 -12.76
C GLY A 349 -8.62 8.82 -12.13
N THR A 350 -9.34 8.13 -11.24
CA THR A 350 -10.59 8.62 -10.66
C THR A 350 -10.57 8.51 -9.14
N MET A 351 -10.96 9.58 -8.45
CA MET A 351 -11.01 9.66 -6.99
C MET A 351 -12.35 10.26 -6.52
N ASP A 352 -13.12 9.54 -5.71
CA ASP A 352 -14.29 10.06 -4.95
C ASP A 352 -13.94 10.11 -3.45
N LEU A 353 -13.68 11.31 -2.94
CA LEU A 353 -13.34 11.58 -1.54
C LEU A 353 -14.55 12.19 -0.83
N ALA A 354 -15.13 11.47 0.15
CA ALA A 354 -16.38 11.87 0.79
C ALA A 354 -16.33 11.82 2.32
N GLY A 355 -16.72 12.91 3.00
CA GLY A 355 -16.84 12.89 4.47
C GLY A 355 -15.50 12.71 5.20
N SER A 356 -14.40 13.12 4.56
CA SER A 356 -13.02 12.85 5.03
C SER A 356 -12.31 14.14 5.45
N ILE A 357 -11.24 13.99 6.24
CA ILE A 357 -10.37 15.07 6.67
C ILE A 357 -9.00 14.89 6.01
N VAL A 358 -8.50 15.92 5.35
CA VAL A 358 -7.13 15.98 4.82
C VAL A 358 -6.42 17.16 5.47
N ARG A 359 -5.36 16.91 6.24
CA ARG A 359 -4.71 17.99 6.98
C ARG A 359 -3.23 17.83 7.18
N ASP A 360 -2.58 18.91 7.60
CA ASP A 360 -1.19 18.87 8.03
C ASP A 360 -0.28 18.25 6.94
N THR A 361 -0.60 18.45 5.65
CA THR A 361 0.27 17.95 4.56
C THR A 361 1.44 18.89 4.40
N LEU A 362 2.64 18.35 4.62
CA LEU A 362 3.86 19.13 4.73
C LEU A 362 4.59 19.24 3.39
N CYS A 363 5.19 20.40 3.14
CA CYS A 363 6.20 20.53 2.11
C CYS A 363 7.47 19.80 2.56
N HIS A 364 8.17 19.17 1.61
CA HIS A 364 9.43 18.49 1.92
C HIS A 364 10.59 19.50 1.85
N GLU A 365 11.32 19.69 2.95
CA GLU A 365 12.34 20.74 3.07
C GLU A 365 13.50 20.63 2.07
N ALA A 366 13.75 19.44 1.49
CA ALA A 366 14.95 19.21 0.68
C ALA A 366 15.02 20.05 -0.61
N GLY A 367 13.93 20.66 -1.04
CA GLY A 367 13.97 21.74 -2.02
C GLY A 367 14.51 21.40 -3.41
N LEU A 368 14.15 20.22 -3.92
CA LEU A 368 14.64 19.72 -5.20
C LEU A 368 13.55 19.79 -6.28
N ALA A 369 14.02 19.86 -7.53
CA ALA A 369 13.23 19.80 -8.76
C ALA A 369 12.38 18.52 -8.75
N GLY A 370 11.08 18.65 -8.50
CA GLY A 370 10.18 17.51 -8.30
C GLY A 370 9.02 17.77 -7.34
N GLY A 371 9.09 18.83 -6.52
CA GLY A 371 7.87 19.39 -5.92
C GLY A 371 7.33 18.61 -4.72
N GLY A 372 8.05 18.67 -3.59
CA GLY A 372 7.45 18.40 -2.29
C GLY A 372 6.45 19.50 -1.92
N HIS A 373 5.26 19.48 -2.51
CA HIS A 373 4.37 20.64 -2.49
C HIS A 373 3.65 20.83 -1.15
N GLY A 374 3.32 19.79 -0.40
CA GLY A 374 2.49 19.95 0.80
C GLY A 374 1.07 20.38 0.44
N MET A 375 0.46 19.70 -0.53
CA MET A 375 -0.90 19.97 -0.99
C MET A 375 -1.89 19.01 -0.35
N GLY A 376 -3.06 19.49 0.05
CA GLY A 376 -4.11 18.61 0.59
C GLY A 376 -4.61 17.61 -0.44
N VAL A 377 -5.32 18.10 -1.46
CA VAL A 377 -5.90 17.27 -2.54
C VAL A 377 -5.42 17.75 -3.91
N VAL A 378 -5.02 16.83 -4.78
CA VAL A 378 -4.52 17.15 -6.12
C VAL A 378 -5.15 16.25 -7.17
N ALA A 379 -5.58 16.85 -8.28
CA ALA A 379 -5.92 16.16 -9.52
C ALA A 379 -4.96 16.61 -10.64
N MET A 380 -4.42 15.67 -11.41
CA MET A 380 -3.44 15.99 -12.47
C MET A 380 -3.55 15.08 -13.69
N GLY A 381 -3.10 15.57 -14.86
CA GLY A 381 -2.78 14.74 -16.02
C GLY A 381 -3.95 13.96 -16.63
N GLY A 382 -5.16 14.53 -16.63
CA GLY A 382 -6.38 13.88 -17.15
C GLY A 382 -7.14 13.05 -16.12
N ALA A 383 -6.85 13.21 -14.83
CA ALA A 383 -7.61 12.60 -13.74
C ALA A 383 -8.96 13.30 -13.49
N ASN A 384 -9.91 12.57 -12.91
CA ASN A 384 -11.20 13.11 -12.43
C ASN A 384 -11.33 12.90 -10.92
N THR A 385 -11.39 14.00 -10.17
CA THR A 385 -11.52 13.96 -8.72
C THR A 385 -12.77 14.68 -8.26
N GLN A 386 -13.55 14.02 -7.40
CA GLN A 386 -14.70 14.61 -6.71
C GLN A 386 -14.44 14.59 -5.21
N VAL A 387 -14.55 15.76 -4.57
CA VAL A 387 -14.40 15.92 -3.13
C VAL A 387 -15.70 16.48 -2.57
N ARG A 388 -16.27 15.79 -1.57
CA ARG A 388 -17.54 16.19 -0.96
C ARG A 388 -17.59 16.04 0.54
N TYR A 389 -18.24 16.98 1.22
CA TYR A 389 -18.40 16.95 2.69
C TYR A 389 -17.07 16.80 3.44
N ALA A 390 -15.99 17.38 2.91
CA ALA A 390 -14.65 17.19 3.42
C ALA A 390 -14.11 18.43 4.14
N LEU A 391 -13.17 18.22 5.06
CA LEU A 391 -12.38 19.27 5.68
C LEU A 391 -10.94 19.14 5.20
N ILE A 392 -10.44 20.19 4.55
CA ILE A 392 -9.06 20.30 4.11
C ILE A 392 -8.43 21.45 4.92
N GLN A 393 -7.42 21.18 5.74
CA GLN A 393 -6.88 22.22 6.63
C GLN A 393 -5.38 22.11 6.87
N HIS A 394 -4.72 23.22 7.18
CA HIS A 394 -3.31 23.22 7.63
C HIS A 394 -2.34 22.55 6.65
N ASN A 395 -2.56 22.68 5.33
CA ASN A 395 -1.63 22.19 4.31
C ASN A 395 -0.67 23.30 3.89
N ASP A 396 0.54 22.96 3.45
CA ASP A 396 1.59 23.95 3.22
C ASP A 396 1.43 24.81 1.96
N THR A 397 1.13 24.25 0.79
CA THR A 397 1.11 25.03 -0.48
C THR A 397 -0.30 25.31 -0.97
N ALA A 398 -1.16 24.30 -0.97
CA ALA A 398 -2.53 24.42 -1.43
C ALA A 398 -3.44 23.49 -0.63
N GLY A 399 -4.67 23.92 -0.37
CA GLY A 399 -5.70 23.01 0.12
C GLY A 399 -6.09 22.02 -0.98
N ALA A 400 -6.48 22.54 -2.14
CA ALA A 400 -6.83 21.74 -3.31
C ALA A 400 -6.18 22.31 -4.59
N ALA A 401 -5.69 21.44 -5.47
CA ALA A 401 -5.06 21.83 -6.73
C ALA A 401 -5.51 20.96 -7.90
N CYS A 402 -5.61 21.57 -9.08
CA CYS A 402 -5.96 20.89 -10.33
C CYS A 402 -5.01 21.35 -11.44
N HIS A 403 -4.40 20.42 -12.16
CA HIS A 403 -3.38 20.71 -13.18
C HIS A 403 -3.54 19.87 -14.45
N GLY A 404 -3.20 20.48 -15.59
CA GLY A 404 -3.16 19.84 -16.91
C GLY A 404 -4.51 19.79 -17.63
N GLN A 405 -4.44 19.75 -18.95
CA GLN A 405 -5.62 19.66 -19.81
C GLN A 405 -6.41 18.39 -19.54
N VAL A 406 -7.74 18.46 -19.67
CA VAL A 406 -8.68 17.33 -19.49
C VAL A 406 -8.82 16.87 -18.04
N THR A 407 -8.02 17.37 -17.10
CA THR A 407 -8.18 17.12 -15.67
C THR A 407 -9.43 17.83 -15.14
N GLU A 408 -10.22 17.14 -14.32
CA GLU A 408 -11.38 17.71 -13.64
C GLU A 408 -11.27 17.57 -12.12
N LEU A 409 -11.56 18.67 -11.40
CA LEU A 409 -11.68 18.68 -9.94
C LEU A 409 -13.02 19.30 -9.52
N GLY A 410 -13.87 18.51 -8.87
CA GLY A 410 -15.10 18.97 -8.24
C GLY A 410 -14.95 19.08 -6.73
N LEU A 411 -15.29 20.24 -6.16
CA LEU A 411 -15.30 20.54 -4.74
C LEU A 411 -16.73 20.91 -4.32
N GLY A 412 -17.42 20.05 -3.58
CA GLY A 412 -18.82 20.26 -3.17
C GLY A 412 -19.01 20.15 -1.66
N HIS A 413 -19.49 21.20 -0.99
CA HIS A 413 -19.62 21.20 0.48
C HIS A 413 -18.29 20.92 1.21
N VAL A 414 -17.22 21.55 0.75
CA VAL A 414 -15.86 21.40 1.32
C VAL A 414 -15.51 22.64 2.15
N ALA A 415 -14.81 22.44 3.26
CA ALA A 415 -14.16 23.52 3.99
C ALA A 415 -12.65 23.44 3.75
N ILE A 416 -12.07 24.48 3.17
CA ILE A 416 -10.63 24.64 2.98
C ILE A 416 -10.14 25.78 3.85
N LEU A 417 -9.38 25.44 4.88
CA LEU A 417 -9.02 26.35 5.96
C LEU A 417 -7.52 26.40 6.19
N ASP A 418 -7.01 27.60 6.47
CA ASP A 418 -5.68 27.78 7.04
C ASP A 418 -4.55 27.12 6.20
N THR A 419 -4.64 27.14 4.86
CA THR A 419 -3.50 26.76 4.01
C THR A 419 -2.34 27.72 4.30
N GLN A 420 -1.19 27.14 4.64
CA GLN A 420 0.01 27.86 5.02
C GLN A 420 0.73 28.45 3.80
N GLY A 421 1.84 29.14 4.08
CA GLY A 421 2.67 29.84 3.09
C GLY A 421 3.86 29.01 2.62
N GLY A 422 3.67 27.75 2.28
CA GLY A 422 4.71 26.80 1.93
C GLY A 422 5.56 27.29 0.76
N MET A 423 6.87 27.04 0.82
CA MET A 423 7.74 27.32 -0.31
C MET A 423 7.72 26.12 -1.25
N SER A 424 7.10 26.29 -2.41
CA SER A 424 7.31 25.36 -3.52
C SER A 424 8.43 25.89 -4.39
N TRP A 425 9.28 24.98 -4.83
CA TRP A 425 10.29 25.27 -5.83
C TRP A 425 9.64 25.23 -7.19
N TYR A 426 10.01 26.22 -7.99
CA TYR A 426 9.70 26.25 -9.40
C TYR A 426 10.96 26.46 -10.20
N ASP A 427 11.17 25.60 -11.19
CA ASP A 427 12.12 25.85 -12.25
C ASP A 427 11.46 26.83 -13.21
N ASP A 428 11.92 28.08 -13.15
CA ASP A 428 11.63 29.05 -14.20
C ASP A 428 12.25 28.57 -15.52
N VAL A 429 11.73 29.02 -16.66
CA VAL A 429 12.20 28.75 -18.04
C VAL A 429 13.71 29.03 -18.20
N ALA A 430 14.27 29.90 -17.35
CA ALA A 430 15.69 30.23 -17.30
C ALA A 430 16.57 29.23 -16.53
N GLY A 431 15.99 28.17 -15.94
CA GLY A 431 16.70 27.26 -15.02
C GLY A 431 17.13 27.92 -13.71
N THR A 432 16.51 29.06 -13.37
CA THR A 432 16.74 29.72 -12.08
C THR A 432 15.65 29.26 -11.11
N GLU A 433 16.05 28.56 -10.06
CA GLU A 433 15.18 28.18 -8.96
C GLU A 433 14.54 29.44 -8.34
N GLN A 434 13.24 29.65 -8.59
CA GLN A 434 12.47 30.67 -7.89
C GLN A 434 11.68 30.02 -6.76
N LYS A 435 11.90 30.51 -5.55
CA LYS A 435 11.06 30.19 -4.40
C LYS A 435 9.82 31.06 -4.46
N GLN A 436 8.68 30.45 -4.74
CA GLN A 436 7.39 31.11 -4.58
C GLN A 436 6.69 30.58 -3.34
N ALA A 437 6.22 31.50 -2.50
CA ALA A 437 5.32 31.18 -1.42
C ALA A 437 3.93 30.95 -2.03
N PHE A 438 3.48 29.70 -1.99
CA PHE A 438 2.10 29.34 -2.27
C PHE A 438 1.32 29.31 -0.96
N GLY A 439 0.00 29.34 -1.04
CA GLY A 439 -0.85 29.28 0.14
C GLY A 439 -2.31 29.46 -0.22
N ASP A 440 -2.74 28.80 -1.29
CA ASP A 440 -4.09 28.96 -1.80
C ASP A 440 -5.05 27.97 -1.14
N GLY A 441 -6.30 28.38 -0.96
CA GLY A 441 -7.37 27.44 -0.62
C GLY A 441 -7.54 26.43 -1.74
N ALA A 442 -8.00 26.89 -2.91
CA ALA A 442 -8.10 26.07 -4.11
C ALA A 442 -7.47 26.75 -5.32
N TYR A 443 -6.80 25.98 -6.16
CA TYR A 443 -6.11 26.46 -7.37
C TYR A 443 -6.33 25.54 -8.58
N ALA A 444 -6.53 26.15 -9.76
CA ALA A 444 -6.63 25.45 -11.04
C ALA A 444 -5.69 26.07 -12.08
N ALA A 445 -4.94 25.23 -12.78
CA ALA A 445 -3.95 25.62 -13.78
C ALA A 445 -4.04 24.83 -15.09
N GLU A 446 -3.41 25.37 -16.14
CA GLU A 446 -3.06 24.64 -17.36
C GLU A 446 -4.27 24.03 -18.10
N GLY A 447 -5.38 24.76 -18.15
CA GLY A 447 -6.58 24.35 -18.88
C GLY A 447 -7.36 23.21 -18.21
N CYS A 448 -7.04 22.86 -16.97
CA CYS A 448 -7.89 21.98 -16.18
C CYS A 448 -9.24 22.65 -15.87
N ARG A 449 -10.26 21.84 -15.59
CA ARG A 449 -11.59 22.34 -15.20
C ARG A 449 -11.83 22.13 -13.71
N MET A 450 -12.14 23.20 -12.99
CA MET A 450 -12.47 23.13 -11.56
C MET A 450 -13.88 23.64 -11.27
N VAL A 451 -14.67 22.87 -10.54
CA VAL A 451 -16.01 23.23 -10.07
C VAL A 451 -15.99 23.36 -8.57
N VAL A 452 -16.35 24.53 -8.04
CA VAL A 452 -16.41 24.78 -6.59
C VAL A 452 -17.83 25.18 -6.22
N ALA A 453 -18.49 24.36 -5.42
CA ALA A 453 -19.89 24.49 -5.06
C ALA A 453 -20.10 24.41 -3.54
N ALA A 454 -20.93 25.31 -3.02
CA ALA A 454 -21.41 25.31 -1.62
C ALA A 454 -20.30 25.13 -0.57
N SER A 455 -19.12 25.70 -0.83
CA SER A 455 -17.89 25.47 -0.06
C SER A 455 -17.44 26.71 0.71
N LEU A 456 -16.64 26.47 1.76
CA LEU A 456 -16.00 27.50 2.59
C LEU A 456 -14.51 27.52 2.29
N LEU A 457 -13.96 28.66 1.89
CA LEU A 457 -12.52 28.85 1.68
C LEU A 457 -12.05 30.04 2.49
N ALA A 458 -11.34 29.79 3.60
CA ALA A 458 -11.01 30.84 4.54
C ALA A 458 -9.63 30.74 5.17
N SER A 459 -9.11 31.89 5.61
CA SER A 459 -7.84 32.00 6.34
C SER A 459 -6.62 31.47 5.58
N ASN A 460 -6.67 31.46 4.25
CA ASN A 460 -5.55 30.99 3.43
C ASN A 460 -4.51 32.09 3.25
N ARG A 461 -3.23 31.69 3.26
CA ARG A 461 -2.08 32.61 3.26
C ARG A 461 -1.93 33.44 1.98
N ARG A 462 -2.52 33.01 0.87
CA ARG A 462 -2.47 33.73 -0.41
C ARG A 462 -3.86 34.05 -0.92
N THR A 463 -4.49 33.09 -1.60
CA THR A 463 -5.78 33.28 -2.25
C THR A 463 -6.80 32.27 -1.72
N GLY A 464 -8.06 32.65 -1.59
CA GLY A 464 -9.13 31.68 -1.34
C GLY A 464 -9.31 30.73 -2.52
N LEU A 465 -9.62 31.29 -3.70
CA LEU A 465 -9.83 30.55 -4.95
C LEU A 465 -9.04 31.19 -6.10
N TYR A 466 -8.23 30.41 -6.82
CA TYR A 466 -7.40 30.93 -7.91
C TYR A 466 -7.55 30.09 -9.20
N PHE A 467 -7.88 30.75 -10.32
CA PHE A 467 -7.86 30.16 -11.66
C PHE A 467 -6.75 30.79 -12.51
N LEU A 468 -5.87 29.97 -13.06
CA LEU A 468 -4.83 30.37 -14.02
C LEU A 468 -5.05 29.63 -15.33
N GLN A 469 -5.47 30.35 -16.38
CA GLN A 469 -5.71 29.78 -17.72
C GLN A 469 -6.63 28.55 -17.70
N SER A 470 -7.56 28.49 -16.74
CA SER A 470 -8.39 27.32 -16.49
C SER A 470 -9.88 27.67 -16.46
N PRO A 471 -10.74 26.95 -17.20
CA PRO A 471 -12.18 27.10 -17.07
C PRO A 471 -12.67 26.58 -15.71
N GLY A 472 -13.88 26.99 -15.32
CA GLY A 472 -14.45 26.49 -14.09
C GLY A 472 -15.87 26.92 -13.83
N GLN A 473 -16.39 26.55 -12.66
CA GLN A 473 -17.70 26.97 -12.20
C GLN A 473 -17.66 27.28 -10.70
N VAL A 474 -18.24 28.41 -10.28
CA VAL A 474 -18.26 28.88 -8.89
C VAL A 474 -19.70 29.13 -8.45
N VAL A 475 -20.19 28.36 -7.47
CA VAL A 475 -21.60 28.39 -7.02
C VAL A 475 -21.72 28.33 -5.49
N GLY A 476 -22.45 29.27 -4.87
CA GLY A 476 -22.84 29.13 -3.47
C GLY A 476 -21.71 29.16 -2.43
N ASN A 477 -20.55 29.73 -2.74
CA ASN A 477 -19.36 29.65 -1.88
C ASN A 477 -19.24 30.81 -0.90
N LEU A 478 -18.66 30.57 0.27
CA LEU A 478 -18.23 31.58 1.23
C LEU A 478 -16.69 31.66 1.22
N ILE A 479 -16.14 32.77 0.74
CA ILE A 479 -14.69 32.97 0.62
C ILE A 479 -14.29 34.22 1.39
N HIS A 480 -13.53 34.08 2.48
CA HIS A 480 -13.22 35.22 3.34
C HIS A 480 -11.92 35.06 4.13
N SER A 481 -11.44 36.16 4.73
CA SER A 481 -10.29 36.16 5.63
C SER A 481 -8.99 35.60 5.01
N ASN A 482 -8.85 35.63 3.68
CA ASN A 482 -7.60 35.27 3.01
C ASN A 482 -6.68 36.50 2.94
N ASP A 483 -5.37 36.30 3.04
CA ASP A 483 -4.41 37.40 3.25
C ASP A 483 -4.32 38.37 2.07
N PHE A 484 -4.40 37.89 0.82
CA PHE A 484 -4.28 38.73 -0.37
C PHE A 484 -5.58 38.83 -1.16
N TYR A 485 -6.10 37.69 -1.61
CA TYR A 485 -7.26 37.63 -2.50
C TYR A 485 -8.31 36.66 -1.97
N GLY A 486 -9.59 37.04 -2.07
CA GLY A 486 -10.67 36.08 -2.00
C GLY A 486 -10.69 35.23 -3.28
N LEU A 487 -10.71 35.89 -4.44
CA LEU A 487 -10.73 35.25 -5.76
C LEU A 487 -9.70 35.90 -6.67
N ALA A 488 -8.90 35.08 -7.35
CA ALA A 488 -8.05 35.55 -8.44
C ALA A 488 -8.35 34.77 -9.72
N MET A 489 -8.31 35.46 -10.85
CA MET A 489 -8.43 34.87 -12.18
C MET A 489 -7.36 35.50 -13.07
N GLU A 490 -6.59 34.66 -13.76
CA GLU A 490 -5.58 35.09 -14.71
C GLU A 490 -5.84 34.40 -16.05
N GLU A 491 -6.04 35.21 -17.09
CA GLU A 491 -6.26 34.76 -18.48
C GLU A 491 -7.42 33.77 -18.70
N CYS A 492 -8.41 33.76 -17.79
CA CYS A 492 -9.55 32.82 -17.86
C CYS A 492 -10.90 33.42 -17.38
N ALA A 493 -10.98 34.73 -17.18
CA ALA A 493 -12.17 35.35 -16.58
C ALA A 493 -13.47 35.13 -17.37
N ASP A 494 -13.38 34.94 -18.70
CA ASP A 494 -14.50 34.64 -19.59
C ASP A 494 -14.85 33.15 -19.67
N GLN A 495 -14.05 32.29 -19.04
CA GLN A 495 -14.20 30.82 -19.04
C GLN A 495 -14.67 30.26 -17.69
N VAL A 496 -14.80 31.12 -16.66
CA VAL A 496 -15.31 30.73 -15.35
C VAL A 496 -16.79 31.09 -15.26
N GLU A 497 -17.63 30.07 -15.22
CA GLU A 497 -19.08 30.22 -15.04
C GLU A 497 -19.40 30.65 -13.61
N TRP A 498 -20.21 31.70 -13.49
CA TRP A 498 -20.56 32.32 -12.22
C TRP A 498 -22.06 32.30 -11.98
N GLU A 499 -22.52 31.53 -10.99
CA GLU A 499 -23.94 31.59 -10.60
C GLU A 499 -24.19 32.80 -9.68
N GLU A 500 -25.14 33.66 -10.07
CA GLU A 500 -25.35 34.97 -9.45
C GLU A 500 -25.85 34.93 -8.00
N LYS A 501 -26.27 33.77 -7.50
CA LYS A 501 -26.83 33.63 -6.16
C LYS A 501 -25.96 32.71 -5.32
N GLY A 502 -25.59 33.21 -4.13
CA GLY A 502 -25.00 32.41 -3.06
C GLY A 502 -23.48 32.49 -2.93
N ASN A 503 -22.76 33.08 -3.88
CA ASN A 503 -21.34 33.35 -3.72
C ASN A 503 -21.13 34.62 -2.88
N TYR A 504 -20.41 34.53 -1.76
CA TYR A 504 -20.03 35.64 -0.91
C TYR A 504 -18.51 35.69 -0.75
N ILE A 505 -17.90 36.66 -1.43
CA ILE A 505 -16.45 36.90 -1.37
C ILE A 505 -16.19 38.16 -0.55
N VAL A 506 -15.39 38.01 0.51
CA VAL A 506 -14.84 39.09 1.32
C VAL A 506 -13.33 39.17 1.09
N GLY A 507 -12.87 40.32 0.62
CA GLY A 507 -11.46 40.56 0.30
C GLY A 507 -11.28 41.07 -1.13
N ASN A 508 -10.04 41.11 -1.62
CA ASN A 508 -9.79 41.51 -3.00
C ASN A 508 -10.25 40.42 -3.95
N ALA A 509 -10.84 40.85 -5.06
CA ALA A 509 -11.01 39.99 -6.22
C ALA A 509 -10.34 40.65 -7.42
N SER A 510 -9.60 39.86 -8.18
CA SER A 510 -8.95 40.33 -9.40
C SER A 510 -9.63 39.75 -10.65
N ALA A 511 -9.58 40.53 -11.74
CA ALA A 511 -10.11 40.17 -13.05
C ALA A 511 -11.59 39.72 -13.09
N LEU A 512 -12.42 40.18 -12.14
CA LEU A 512 -13.86 39.95 -12.22
C LEU A 512 -14.48 40.63 -13.45
N PRO A 513 -15.42 39.96 -14.14
CA PRO A 513 -16.26 40.62 -15.12
C PRO A 513 -16.97 41.85 -14.50
N PRO A 514 -17.08 42.99 -15.22
CA PRO A 514 -17.65 44.22 -14.66
C PRO A 514 -19.07 44.08 -14.09
N ASP A 515 -19.87 43.18 -14.66
CA ASP A 515 -21.23 42.85 -14.22
C ASP A 515 -21.27 42.00 -12.95
N LYS A 516 -20.16 41.35 -12.58
CA LYS A 516 -20.04 40.51 -11.37
C LYS A 516 -19.40 41.24 -10.18
N ALA A 517 -18.77 42.40 -10.40
CA ALA A 517 -18.10 43.18 -9.35
C ALA A 517 -19.02 43.57 -8.18
N ALA A 518 -20.32 43.74 -8.40
CA ALA A 518 -21.28 44.10 -7.35
C ALA A 518 -21.51 42.99 -6.30
N GLN A 519 -21.10 41.75 -6.59
CA GLN A 519 -21.27 40.59 -5.70
C GLN A 519 -20.05 40.35 -4.80
N VAL A 520 -18.97 41.12 -5.00
CA VAL A 520 -17.76 41.02 -4.17
C VAL A 520 -17.68 42.24 -3.27
N THR A 521 -17.61 41.98 -1.96
CA THR A 521 -17.40 43.04 -0.98
C THR A 521 -15.90 43.30 -0.90
N THR A 522 -15.38 44.15 -1.78
CA THR A 522 -13.96 44.52 -1.79
C THR A 522 -13.68 45.58 -0.74
N SER A 523 -12.67 45.37 0.11
CA SER A 523 -12.25 46.33 1.13
C SER A 523 -11.09 47.22 0.68
N THR A 524 -10.45 46.94 -0.46
CA THR A 524 -9.22 47.62 -0.89
C THR A 524 -9.17 47.83 -2.40
N GLY A 525 -8.71 49.02 -2.82
CA GLY A 525 -8.60 49.39 -4.22
C GLY A 525 -7.42 48.71 -4.92
N GLY A 526 -7.70 47.87 -5.92
CA GLY A 526 -6.86 47.63 -7.10
C GLY A 526 -5.42 47.18 -6.86
N MET A 527 -5.16 46.18 -6.01
CA MET A 527 -3.86 45.49 -6.05
C MET A 527 -3.74 44.69 -7.37
N ALA A 528 -2.59 44.78 -8.02
CA ALA A 528 -2.30 44.02 -9.23
C ALA A 528 -2.18 42.53 -8.88
N VAL A 529 -2.74 41.67 -9.73
CA VAL A 529 -2.58 40.21 -9.64
C VAL A 529 -1.07 39.93 -9.55
N PRO A 530 -0.62 39.14 -8.56
CA PRO A 530 0.76 38.66 -8.57
C PRO A 530 0.95 37.95 -9.91
N PRO A 531 2.06 38.19 -10.64
CA PRO A 531 2.27 37.51 -11.92
C PRO A 531 2.14 35.99 -11.73
N ALA A 532 1.52 35.31 -12.70
CA ALA A 532 1.55 33.86 -12.75
C ALA A 532 2.97 33.35 -12.45
N PRO A 533 3.12 32.26 -11.70
CA PRO A 533 4.37 31.52 -11.75
C PRO A 533 4.63 31.17 -13.23
N GLU A 534 5.76 31.61 -13.79
CA GLU A 534 6.21 31.12 -15.09
C GLU A 534 6.60 29.64 -14.87
N MET A 535 5.78 28.72 -15.38
CA MET A 535 5.91 27.28 -15.13
C MET A 535 6.09 26.51 -16.43
N ILE A 536 7.06 25.59 -16.43
CA ILE A 536 7.48 24.80 -17.59
C ILE A 536 6.50 23.65 -17.85
N GLU A 537 6.14 23.42 -19.13
CA GLU A 537 5.48 22.20 -19.59
C GLU A 537 6.33 20.97 -19.19
N ILE A 538 5.86 20.17 -18.23
CA ILE A 538 6.44 18.85 -17.96
C ILE A 538 6.24 18.03 -19.23
N PRO A 539 7.30 17.59 -19.93
CA PRO A 539 7.14 16.79 -21.14
C PRO A 539 6.37 15.53 -20.75
N SER A 540 5.22 15.30 -21.40
CA SER A 540 4.54 14.02 -21.32
C SER A 540 5.54 12.95 -21.75
N GLY A 541 6.14 12.26 -20.79
CA GLY A 541 6.95 11.07 -21.06
C GLY A 541 6.06 10.13 -21.86
N THR A 542 6.38 9.93 -23.13
CA THR A 542 5.77 8.89 -23.93
C THR A 542 6.20 7.57 -23.30
N GLY A 543 5.36 7.02 -22.43
CA GLY A 543 5.55 5.69 -21.86
C GLY A 543 5.52 4.64 -22.97
N GLU A 544 6.67 4.03 -23.23
CA GLU A 544 6.79 2.63 -23.64
C GLU A 544 6.85 1.74 -22.41
#